data_AF-A0A7W6RDM7-F1
#
_entry.id   AF-A0A7W6RDM7-F1
#
_cell.length_a   1.000
_cell.length_b   1.000
_cell.length_c   1.000
_cell.angle_alpha   90.00
_cell.angle_beta   90.00
_cell.angle_gamma   90.00
#
_symmetry.space_group_name_H-M   'P 1'
#
loop_
_entity.id
_entity.type
_entity.pdbx_description
1 polymer ?
#
loop_
_entity_poly.entity_id
_entity_poly.type
_entity_poly.pdbx_seq_one_letter_code
_entity_poly.pdbx_strand_id
1 'polypeptide(L)'
;MTATPAPSTPAEAGHVHATHGDIVKRLKRAEGHLRKISSMIEEGRPCVDVAQQMAAVEAAVRQAKQVFIRDHIDHCMDGVMANGPEAKTVLAEFKEISRYL
;
A
#
# COMPACT_ATOMS: atom_id res chain seq x y z
N MET A 1 -6.12 45.95 13.48
CA MET A 1 -5.18 44.87 13.86
C MET A 1 -5.70 43.57 13.27
N THR A 2 -5.54 43.41 11.96
CA THR A 2 -5.95 42.20 11.23
C THR A 2 -4.76 41.26 11.19
N ALA A 3 -4.88 40.13 11.87
CA ALA A 3 -3.90 39.05 11.84
C ALA A 3 -3.81 38.48 10.41
N THR A 4 -2.62 38.54 9.84
CA THR A 4 -2.24 37.82 8.61
C THR A 4 -2.17 36.32 8.92
N PRO A 5 -2.81 35.42 8.15
CA PRO A 5 -2.55 33.99 8.28
C PRO A 5 -1.17 33.64 7.69
N ALA A 6 -0.39 32.86 8.44
CA ALA A 6 0.90 32.32 8.04
C ALA A 6 0.77 31.35 6.84
N PRO A 7 1.81 31.21 6.00
CA PRO A 7 1.80 30.28 4.88
C PRO A 7 1.79 28.83 5.39
N SER A 8 0.79 28.07 4.95
CA SER A 8 0.68 26.64 5.20
C SER A 8 1.85 25.90 4.54
N THR A 9 2.52 25.05 5.31
CA THR A 9 3.63 24.19 4.90
C THR A 9 3.30 23.35 3.65
N PRO A 10 4.17 23.28 2.63
CA PRO A 10 4.01 22.36 1.52
C PRO A 10 4.76 21.05 1.83
N ALA A 11 4.10 20.06 2.42
CA ALA A 11 4.74 18.75 2.66
C ALA A 11 3.78 17.55 2.77
N GLU A 12 2.61 17.58 2.10
CA GLU A 12 1.72 16.40 2.02
C GLU A 12 1.27 16.12 0.57
N ALA A 13 2.22 16.19 -0.37
CA ALA A 13 1.98 15.69 -1.73
C ALA A 13 2.32 14.20 -1.76
N GLY A 14 1.30 13.34 -1.69
CA GLY A 14 1.45 11.89 -1.75
C GLY A 14 2.29 11.45 -2.95
N HIS A 15 3.39 10.74 -2.69
CA HIS A 15 4.30 10.25 -3.71
C HIS A 15 3.63 9.08 -4.47
N VAL A 16 3.38 9.25 -5.76
CA VAL A 16 2.79 8.21 -6.62
C VAL A 16 3.91 7.52 -7.39
N HIS A 17 4.15 6.24 -7.10
CA HIS A 17 5.17 5.45 -7.77
C HIS A 17 4.60 4.81 -9.04
N ALA A 18 5.44 4.57 -10.04
CA ALA A 18 5.01 3.98 -11.32
C ALA A 18 4.34 2.59 -11.15
N THR A 19 4.72 1.85 -10.10
CA THR A 19 4.17 0.52 -9.80
C THR A 19 2.80 0.55 -9.12
N HIS A 20 2.33 1.71 -8.63
CA HIS A 20 1.03 1.85 -7.99
C HIS A 20 -0.09 1.33 -8.89
N GLY A 21 0.01 1.57 -10.20
CA GLY A 21 -0.96 1.07 -11.18
C GLY A 21 -1.08 -0.46 -11.18
N ASP A 22 0.03 -1.18 -11.07
CA ASP A 22 0.02 -2.64 -11.06
C ASP A 22 -0.41 -3.21 -9.70
N ILE A 23 -0.12 -2.51 -8.60
CA ILE A 23 -0.61 -2.86 -7.27
C ILE A 23 -2.13 -2.69 -7.22
N VAL A 24 -2.66 -1.59 -7.74
CA VAL A 24 -4.12 -1.37 -7.88
C VAL A 24 -4.75 -2.49 -8.72
N LYS A 25 -4.15 -2.91 -9.84
CA LYS A 25 -4.65 -4.06 -10.62
C LYS A 25 -4.66 -5.36 -9.82
N ARG A 26 -3.68 -5.60 -8.95
CA ARG A 26 -3.65 -6.80 -8.07
C ARG A 26 -4.77 -6.73 -7.02
N LEU A 27 -4.95 -5.58 -6.38
CA LEU A 27 -6.01 -5.37 -5.38
C LEU A 27 -7.40 -5.51 -5.99
N LYS A 28 -7.64 -4.98 -7.20
CA LYS A 28 -8.93 -5.17 -7.92
C LYS A 28 -9.25 -6.64 -8.21
N ARG A 29 -8.24 -7.47 -8.47
CA ARG A 29 -8.45 -8.93 -8.64
C ARG A 29 -8.83 -9.58 -7.31
N ALA A 30 -8.14 -9.23 -6.22
CA ALA A 30 -8.47 -9.70 -4.87
C ALA A 30 -9.89 -9.27 -4.45
N GLU A 31 -10.31 -8.06 -4.81
CA GLU A 31 -11.67 -7.57 -4.60
C GLU A 31 -12.72 -8.43 -5.33
N GLY A 32 -12.47 -8.80 -6.59
CA GLY A 32 -13.34 -9.71 -7.33
C GLY A 32 -13.45 -11.09 -6.67
N HIS A 33 -12.34 -11.60 -6.13
CA HIS A 33 -12.34 -12.86 -5.39
C HIS A 33 -13.12 -12.76 -4.07
N LEU A 34 -13.01 -11.64 -3.35
CA LEU A 34 -13.79 -11.40 -2.13
C LEU A 34 -15.29 -11.40 -2.41
N ARG A 35 -15.73 -10.74 -3.49
CA ARG A 35 -17.14 -10.78 -3.91
C ARG A 35 -17.63 -12.22 -4.15
N LYS A 36 -16.79 -13.04 -4.81
CA LYS A 36 -17.11 -14.45 -5.04
C LYS A 36 -17.19 -15.25 -3.74
N ILE A 37 -16.32 -14.99 -2.77
CA ILE A 37 -16.36 -15.62 -1.44
C ILE A 37 -17.68 -15.26 -0.73
N SER A 38 -18.11 -14.00 -0.78
CA SER A 38 -19.42 -13.59 -0.24
C SER A 38 -20.56 -14.40 -0.86
N SER A 39 -20.60 -14.53 -2.19
CA SER A 39 -21.61 -15.36 -2.86
C SER A 39 -21.51 -16.83 -2.46
N MET A 40 -20.31 -17.40 -2.30
CA MET A 40 -20.15 -18.78 -1.83
C MET A 40 -20.76 -19.00 -0.44
N ILE A 41 -20.66 -18.00 0.44
CA ILE A 41 -21.27 -18.06 1.78
C ILE A 41 -22.80 -17.99 1.67
N GLU A 42 -23.32 -17.06 0.88
CA GLU A 42 -24.77 -16.90 0.63
C GLU A 42 -25.39 -18.16 -0.02
N GLU A 43 -24.64 -18.83 -0.89
CA GLU A 43 -25.02 -20.09 -1.55
C GLU A 43 -24.88 -21.33 -0.65
N GLY A 44 -24.36 -21.19 0.57
CA GLY A 44 -24.18 -22.31 1.51
C GLY A 44 -23.11 -23.32 1.05
N ARG A 45 -22.06 -22.86 0.37
CA ARG A 45 -20.94 -23.71 -0.07
C ARG A 45 -20.19 -24.35 1.12
N PRO A 46 -19.48 -25.48 0.92
CA PRO A 46 -18.72 -26.12 1.98
C PRO A 46 -17.71 -25.18 2.65
N CYS A 47 -17.66 -25.18 3.98
CA CYS A 47 -16.79 -24.30 4.76
C CYS A 47 -15.30 -24.41 4.37
N VAL A 48 -14.86 -25.63 4.01
CA VAL A 48 -13.47 -25.88 3.58
C VAL A 48 -13.16 -25.17 2.26
N ASP A 49 -14.08 -25.20 1.28
CA ASP A 49 -13.92 -24.51 0.00
C ASP A 49 -13.82 -22.99 0.22
N VAL A 50 -14.72 -22.44 1.06
CA VAL A 50 -14.73 -21.00 1.40
C VAL A 50 -13.42 -20.59 2.06
N ALA A 51 -12.98 -21.35 3.08
CA ALA A 51 -11.73 -21.09 3.78
C ALA A 51 -10.52 -21.13 2.84
N GLN A 52 -10.49 -22.07 1.89
CA GLN A 52 -9.42 -22.15 0.90
C GLN A 52 -9.40 -20.93 -0.03
N GLN A 53 -10.56 -20.42 -0.45
CA GLN A 53 -10.62 -19.18 -1.24
C GLN A 53 -10.18 -17.96 -0.42
N MET A 54 -10.55 -17.87 0.86
CA MET A 54 -10.09 -16.80 1.74
C MET A 54 -8.56 -16.81 1.89
N ALA A 55 -7.95 -17.98 2.08
CA ALA A 55 -6.49 -18.12 2.14
C ALA A 55 -5.80 -17.67 0.84
N ALA A 56 -6.40 -17.94 -0.32
CA ALA A 56 -5.88 -17.47 -1.61
C ALA A 56 -5.92 -15.94 -1.72
N VAL A 57 -6.99 -15.30 -1.24
CA VAL A 57 -7.10 -13.82 -1.20
C VAL A 57 -6.08 -13.24 -0.22
N GLU A 58 -5.94 -13.81 0.97
CA GLU A 58 -4.96 -13.37 1.96
C GLU A 58 -3.54 -13.40 1.37
N ALA A 59 -3.18 -14.50 0.69
CA ALA A 59 -1.88 -14.62 0.02
C ALA A 59 -1.69 -13.56 -1.08
N ALA A 60 -2.73 -13.27 -1.87
CA ALA A 60 -2.67 -12.25 -2.91
C ALA A 60 -2.48 -10.84 -2.34
N VAL A 61 -3.19 -10.50 -1.26
CA VAL A 61 -3.05 -9.20 -0.58
C VAL A 61 -1.68 -9.08 0.08
N ARG A 62 -1.20 -10.15 0.73
CA ARG A 62 0.14 -10.19 1.32
C ARG A 62 1.23 -9.93 0.28
N GLN A 63 1.13 -10.56 -0.90
CA GLN A 63 2.07 -10.32 -2.00
C GLN A 63 1.98 -8.90 -2.53
N ALA A 64 0.78 -8.35 -2.71
CA ALA A 64 0.60 -6.97 -3.15
C ALA A 64 1.24 -5.97 -2.16
N LYS A 65 1.05 -6.18 -0.85
CA LYS A 65 1.70 -5.42 0.22
C LYS A 65 3.23 -5.49 0.12
N GLN A 66 3.80 -6.69 -0.01
CA GLN A 66 5.26 -6.85 -0.11
C GLN A 66 5.85 -6.13 -1.33
N VAL A 67 5.17 -6.19 -2.48
CA VAL A 67 5.58 -5.47 -3.69
C VAL A 67 5.51 -3.96 -3.48
N PHE A 68 4.42 -3.46 -2.88
CA PHE A 68 4.25 -2.04 -2.55
C PHE A 68 5.38 -1.51 -1.67
N ILE A 69 5.66 -2.21 -0.56
CA ILE A 69 6.69 -1.79 0.38
C ILE A 69 8.07 -1.81 -0.27
N ARG A 70 8.41 -2.88 -1.00
CA ARG A 70 9.71 -2.97 -1.68
C ARG A 70 9.88 -1.86 -2.71
N ASP A 71 8.87 -1.60 -3.52
CA ASP A 71 8.92 -0.54 -4.52
C ASP A 71 9.10 0.85 -3.90
N HIS A 72 8.43 1.10 -2.77
CA HIS A 72 8.60 2.34 -2.04
C HIS A 72 10.02 2.48 -1.50
N ILE A 73 10.61 1.39 -0.96
CA ILE A 73 11.99 1.39 -0.47
C ILE A 73 12.96 1.71 -1.62
N ASP A 74 12.86 1.02 -2.75
CA ASP A 74 13.75 1.19 -3.90
C ASP A 74 13.71 2.64 -4.41
N HIS A 75 12.50 3.20 -4.59
CA HIS A 75 12.32 4.57 -5.08
C HIS A 75 12.72 5.67 -4.08
N CYS A 76 12.46 5.49 -2.79
CA CYS A 76 12.85 6.46 -1.77
C CYS A 76 14.38 6.50 -1.57
N MET A 77 15.07 5.37 -1.72
CA MET A 77 16.53 5.32 -1.60
C MET A 77 17.24 6.01 -2.77
N ASP A 78 16.71 5.92 -3.99
CA ASP A 78 17.26 6.62 -5.16
C ASP A 78 17.17 8.15 -5.02
N GLY A 79 16.15 8.67 -4.34
CA GLY A 79 15.99 10.11 -4.07
C GLY A 79 16.99 10.68 -3.04
N VAL A 80 17.46 9.84 -2.09
CA VAL A 80 18.33 10.28 -0.98
C VAL A 80 19.78 10.47 -1.39
N MET A 81 20.24 9.77 -2.43
CA MET A 81 21.61 9.96 -2.94
C MET A 81 21.86 11.36 -3.54
N ALA A 82 20.80 12.16 -3.73
CA ALA A 82 20.90 13.47 -4.35
C ALA A 82 21.04 14.66 -3.38
N ASN A 83 20.50 14.67 -2.14
CA ASN A 83 20.44 15.91 -1.34
C ASN A 83 20.37 15.74 0.21
N GLY A 84 21.31 16.40 0.90
CA GLY A 84 21.16 17.09 2.21
C GLY A 84 20.20 16.57 3.32
N PRO A 85 19.69 17.46 4.21
CA PRO A 85 18.94 17.11 5.43
C PRO A 85 17.64 16.29 5.24
N GLU A 86 17.24 16.04 3.99
CA GLU A 86 16.11 15.20 3.57
C GLU A 86 16.35 13.70 3.88
N ALA A 87 17.60 13.26 4.02
CA ALA A 87 17.95 11.88 4.36
C ALA A 87 17.33 11.39 5.67
N LYS A 88 17.17 12.27 6.67
CA LYS A 88 16.53 11.91 7.96
C LYS A 88 15.03 11.66 7.81
N THR A 89 14.37 12.43 6.95
CA THR A 89 12.93 12.29 6.68
C THR A 89 12.66 10.99 5.95
N VAL A 90 13.43 10.70 4.91
CA VAL A 90 13.29 9.44 4.16
C VAL A 90 13.58 8.21 5.04
N LEU A 91 14.58 8.29 5.92
CA LEU A 91 14.87 7.20 6.86
C LEU A 91 13.72 6.99 7.86
N ALA A 92 13.03 8.06 8.27
CA ALA A 92 11.87 7.96 9.15
C ALA A 92 10.68 7.29 8.43
N GLU A 93 10.37 7.71 7.21
CA GLU A 93 9.33 7.10 6.36
C GLU A 93 9.63 5.62 6.07
N PHE A 94 10.88 5.30 5.74
CA PHE A 94 11.34 3.93 5.58
C PHE A 94 11.10 3.07 6.83
N LYS A 95 11.41 3.61 8.02
CA LYS A 95 11.20 2.90 9.29
C LYS A 95 9.71 2.66 9.57
N GLU A 96 8.83 3.56 9.13
CA GLU A 96 7.39 3.39 9.29
C GLU A 96 6.84 2.28 8.39
N ILE A 97 7.19 2.31 7.10
CA ILE A 97 6.64 1.35 6.13
C ILE A 97 7.24 -0.04 6.28
N SER A 98 8.52 -0.15 6.68
CA SER A 98 9.18 -1.44 6.93
C SER A 98 8.59 -2.22 8.12
N ARG A 99 7.88 -1.54 9.03
CA ARG A 99 7.10 -2.19 10.10
C ARG A 99 6.02 -3.14 9.55
N TYR A 100 5.61 -2.94 8.30
CA TYR A 100 4.58 -3.71 7.63
C TYR A 100 5.12 -4.80 6.71
N LEU A 101 6.43 -5.09 6.70
CA LEU A 101 6.96 -6.28 6.04
C LEU A 101 6.55 -7.54 6.82
#